data_AF-A0A7M2WTA5-F1
#
_entry.id   AF-A0A7M2WTA5-F1
#
_cell.length_a   1.000
_cell.length_b   1.000
_cell.length_c   1.000
_cell.angle_alpha   90.00
_cell.angle_beta   90.00
_cell.angle_gamma   90.00
#
_symmetry.space_group_name_H-M   'P 1'
#
loop_
_entity.id
_entity.type
_entity.pdbx_description
1 polymer ?
#
loop_
_entity_poly.entity_id
_entity_poly.type
_entity_poly.pdbx_seq_one_letter_code
_entity_poly.pdbx_strand_id
1 'polypeptide(L)'
;MLPRRTELPLLLRTPTKFVGRYWLPLLILLIGATADAITTHANSVAYGAGIEVHPVQRWMFELVGNDVGVPLAKCLQVGFVVFVAAIWKRWCPWVLGGCGGLYGLAAASNHFLWL
;
A
#
# COMPACT_ATOMS: atom_id res chain seq x y z
N MET A 1 -14.09 21.09 -0.38
CA MET A 1 -14.45 21.19 -1.81
C MET A 1 -13.90 19.98 -2.55
N LEU A 2 -14.75 19.07 -3.03
CA LEU A 2 -14.29 17.98 -3.91
C LEU A 2 -13.74 18.60 -5.21
N PRO A 3 -12.51 18.27 -5.65
CA PRO A 3 -11.94 18.83 -6.86
C PRO A 3 -12.87 18.53 -8.05
N ARG A 4 -13.22 19.53 -8.87
CA ARG A 4 -14.04 19.33 -10.10
C ARG A 4 -13.40 18.41 -11.15
N ARG A 5 -12.21 17.86 -10.87
CA ARG A 5 -11.45 16.91 -11.70
C ARG A 5 -10.92 15.80 -10.80
N THR A 6 -11.77 14.84 -10.44
CA THR A 6 -11.34 13.59 -9.75
C THR A 6 -11.26 12.45 -10.77
N GLU A 7 -10.44 11.44 -10.49
CA GLU A 7 -10.41 10.18 -11.25
C GLU A 7 -11.23 9.08 -10.55
N LEU A 8 -11.89 9.39 -9.43
CA LEU A 8 -12.79 8.50 -8.69
C LEU A 8 -13.85 7.81 -9.58
N PRO A 9 -14.57 8.51 -10.48
CA PRO A 9 -15.50 7.85 -11.38
C PRO A 9 -14.81 6.86 -12.32
N LEU A 10 -13.59 7.17 -12.76
CA LEU A 10 -12.82 6.29 -13.63
C LEU A 10 -12.39 5.02 -12.88
N LEU A 11 -11.93 5.17 -11.63
CA LEU A 11 -11.56 4.06 -10.75
C LEU A 11 -12.76 3.15 -10.44
N LEU A 12 -13.90 3.73 -10.05
CA LEU A 12 -15.07 2.98 -9.58
C LEU A 12 -15.90 2.36 -10.71
N ARG A 13 -16.03 3.05 -11.85
CA ARG A 13 -16.90 2.60 -12.96
C ARG A 13 -16.14 1.90 -14.08
N THR A 14 -14.86 2.23 -14.28
CA THR A 14 -14.04 1.67 -15.39
C THR A 14 -12.60 1.42 -14.93
N PRO A 15 -12.39 0.51 -13.95
CA PRO A 15 -11.07 0.30 -13.35
C PRO A 15 -10.00 -0.06 -14.39
N THR A 16 -10.35 -0.79 -15.45
CA THR A 16 -9.42 -1.13 -16.54
C THR A 16 -8.85 0.09 -17.25
N LYS A 17 -9.65 1.15 -17.47
CA LYS A 17 -9.18 2.41 -18.05
C LYS A 17 -8.29 3.18 -17.08
N PHE A 18 -8.60 3.12 -15.79
CA PHE A 18 -7.75 3.71 -14.75
C PHE A 18 -6.38 3.03 -14.71
N VAL A 19 -6.35 1.70 -14.70
CA VAL A 19 -5.12 0.92 -14.76
C VAL A 19 -4.33 1.25 -16.02
N GLY A 20 -4.95 1.29 -17.19
CA GLY A 20 -4.27 1.65 -18.44
C GLY A 20 -3.65 3.05 -18.42
N ARG A 21 -4.33 4.03 -17.80
CA ARG A 21 -3.82 5.41 -17.69
C ARG A 21 -2.67 5.54 -16.68
N TYR A 22 -2.70 4.77 -15.60
CA TYR A 22 -1.77 4.88 -14.47
C TYR A 22 -0.92 3.62 -14.28
N TRP A 23 -0.69 2.85 -15.34
CA TRP A 23 -0.08 1.52 -15.23
C TRP A 23 1.31 1.56 -14.61
N LEU A 24 2.14 2.55 -14.98
CA LEU A 24 3.51 2.68 -14.46
C LEU A 24 3.54 3.03 -12.96
N PRO A 25 2.86 4.09 -12.48
CA PRO A 25 2.85 4.38 -11.05
C PRO A 25 2.11 3.30 -10.23
N LEU A 26 1.12 2.61 -10.80
CA LEU A 26 0.51 1.43 -10.17
C LEU A 26 1.48 0.25 -10.08
N LEU A 27 2.33 0.05 -11.08
CA LEU A 27 3.36 -0.99 -11.06
C LEU A 27 4.40 -0.70 -9.97
N ILE A 28 4.85 0.55 -9.85
CA ILE A 28 5.77 0.97 -8.78
C ILE A 28 5.12 0.74 -7.41
N LEU A 29 3.85 1.14 -7.25
CA LEU A 29 3.09 0.90 -6.02
C LEU A 29 2.98 -0.59 -5.69
N LEU A 30 2.69 -1.43 -6.70
CA LEU A 30 2.55 -2.87 -6.53
C LEU A 30 3.87 -3.52 -6.12
N ILE A 31 4.98 -3.19 -6.78
CA ILE A 31 6.30 -3.71 -6.45
C ILE A 31 6.69 -3.30 -5.02
N GLY A 32 6.56 -2.01 -4.70
CA GLY A 32 6.87 -1.50 -3.37
C GLY A 32 6.03 -2.15 -2.28
N ALA A 33 4.70 -2.22 -2.48
CA ALA A 33 3.79 -2.83 -1.52
C ALA A 33 4.03 -4.34 -1.35
N THR A 34 4.40 -5.04 -2.42
CA THR A 34 4.70 -6.48 -2.36
C THR A 34 6.00 -6.72 -1.61
N ALA A 35 7.05 -5.94 -1.90
CA ALA A 35 8.31 -6.04 -1.17
C ALA A 35 8.11 -5.76 0.32
N ASP A 36 7.35 -4.72 0.66
CA ASP A 36 7.01 -4.37 2.03
C ASP A 36 6.18 -5.48 2.71
N ALA A 37 5.20 -6.06 2.02
CA ALA A 37 4.44 -7.20 2.53
C ALA A 37 5.33 -8.41 2.85
N ILE A 38 6.26 -8.75 1.95
CA ILE A 38 7.16 -9.89 2.14
C ILE A 38 8.09 -9.66 3.34
N THR A 39 8.70 -8.48 3.44
CA THR A 39 9.62 -8.20 4.56
C THR A 39 8.88 -8.04 5.88
N THR A 40 7.68 -7.44 5.90
CA THR A 40 6.83 -7.41 7.09
C THR A 40 6.43 -8.82 7.52
N HIS A 41 6.04 -9.70 6.59
CA HIS A 41 5.69 -11.09 6.91
C HIS A 41 6.88 -11.85 7.48
N ALA A 42 8.03 -11.78 6.82
CA ALA A 42 9.27 -12.43 7.28
C ALA A 42 9.65 -11.96 8.70
N ASN A 43 9.60 -10.66 8.97
CA ASN A 43 9.89 -10.11 10.30
C ASN A 43 8.84 -10.50 11.34
N SER A 44 7.56 -10.47 10.98
CA SER A 44 6.48 -10.82 11.91
C SER A 44 6.50 -12.31 12.28
N VAL A 45 6.92 -13.18 11.35
CA VAL A 45 7.14 -14.61 11.64
C VAL A 45 8.38 -14.81 12.53
N ALA A 46 9.46 -14.07 12.29
CA ALA A 46 10.70 -14.21 13.05
C ALA A 46 10.63 -13.62 14.47
N TYR A 47 10.00 -12.44 14.63
CA TYR A 47 10.03 -11.64 15.86
C TYR A 47 8.65 -11.48 16.52
N GLY A 48 7.58 -11.98 15.89
CA GLY A 48 6.20 -11.84 16.35
C GLY A 48 5.57 -10.49 15.95
N ALA A 49 4.25 -10.37 16.15
CA ALA A 49 3.49 -9.17 15.79
C ALA A 49 3.89 -7.90 16.57
N GLY A 50 4.65 -8.06 17.66
CA GLY A 50 5.09 -6.95 18.52
C GLY A 50 6.11 -6.00 17.88
N ILE A 51 6.76 -6.42 16.80
CA ILE A 51 7.70 -5.60 16.04
C ILE A 51 7.00 -4.58 15.13
N GLU A 52 5.72 -4.79 14.84
CA GLU A 52 4.96 -3.89 13.98
C GLU A 52 4.67 -2.57 14.72
N VAL A 53 5.17 -1.47 14.17
CA VAL A 53 5.03 -0.12 14.74
C VAL A 53 3.62 0.45 14.56
N HIS A 54 2.86 -0.05 13.58
CA HIS A 54 1.49 0.42 13.33
C HIS A 54 0.49 -0.32 14.24
N PRO A 55 -0.17 0.37 15.19
CA PRO A 55 -1.04 -0.30 16.17
C PRO A 55 -2.22 -1.03 15.53
N VAL A 56 -2.75 -0.52 14.41
CA VAL A 56 -3.85 -1.17 13.67
C VAL A 56 -3.38 -2.44 12.95
N GLN A 57 -2.18 -2.42 12.34
CA GLN A 57 -1.63 -3.60 11.66
C GLN A 57 -1.27 -4.67 12.69
N ARG A 58 -0.64 -4.27 13.79
CA ARG A 58 -0.37 -5.14 14.93
C ARG A 58 -1.64 -5.81 15.48
N TRP A 59 -2.69 -5.03 15.71
CA TRP A 59 -3.98 -5.58 16.15
C TRP A 59 -4.55 -6.58 15.15
N MET A 60 -4.46 -6.30 13.85
CA MET A 60 -4.85 -7.26 12.80
C MET A 60 -4.02 -8.54 12.84
N PHE A 61 -2.70 -8.44 12.99
CA PHE A 61 -1.81 -9.60 13.04
C PHE A 61 -2.10 -10.47 14.26
N GLU A 62 -2.41 -9.87 15.40
CA GLU A 62 -2.83 -10.56 16.63
C GLU A 62 -4.20 -11.24 16.47
N LEU A 63 -5.11 -10.66 15.70
CA LEU A 63 -6.50 -11.13 15.60
C LEU A 63 -6.72 -12.23 14.55
N VAL A 64 -6.06 -12.13 13.39
CA VAL A 64 -6.20 -13.08 12.28
C VAL A 64 -4.92 -13.87 11.96
N GLY A 65 -3.83 -13.61 12.68
CA GLY A 65 -2.52 -14.22 12.44
C GLY A 65 -1.74 -13.53 11.32
N ASN A 66 -0.42 -13.74 11.29
CA ASN A 66 0.48 -13.05 10.33
C ASN A 66 0.21 -13.43 8.86
N ASP A 67 -0.10 -14.70 8.59
CA ASP A 67 -0.28 -15.21 7.21
C ASP A 67 -1.47 -14.57 6.49
N VAL A 68 -2.50 -14.19 7.22
CA VAL A 68 -3.70 -13.52 6.68
C VAL A 68 -3.67 -12.02 6.98
N GLY A 69 -3.21 -11.64 8.17
CA GLY A 69 -3.18 -10.26 8.63
C GLY A 69 -2.26 -9.37 7.79
N VAL A 70 -1.06 -9.84 7.45
CA VAL A 70 -0.11 -9.08 6.62
C VAL A 70 -0.68 -8.79 5.22
N PRO A 71 -1.11 -9.80 4.41
CA PRO A 71 -1.66 -9.50 3.10
C PRO A 71 -2.92 -8.64 3.18
N LEU A 72 -3.80 -8.87 4.17
CA LEU A 72 -4.99 -8.04 4.35
C LEU A 72 -4.65 -6.58 4.67
N ALA A 73 -3.71 -6.34 5.58
CA ALA A 73 -3.26 -5.00 5.94
C ALA A 73 -2.71 -4.25 4.73
N LYS A 74 -1.83 -4.89 3.97
CA LYS A 74 -1.19 -4.28 2.80
C LYS A 74 -2.20 -4.07 1.66
N CYS A 75 -3.16 -4.97 1.45
CA CYS A 75 -4.26 -4.76 0.50
C CYS A 75 -5.12 -3.55 0.86
N LEU A 76 -5.51 -3.39 2.14
CA LEU A 76 -6.24 -2.21 2.60
C LEU A 76 -5.43 -0.94 2.42
N GLN A 77 -4.13 -0.99 2.73
CA GLN A 77 -3.22 0.15 2.59
C GLN A 77 -3.08 0.59 1.11
N VAL A 78 -2.89 -0.36 0.19
CA VAL A 78 -2.84 -0.09 -1.26
C VAL A 78 -4.18 0.44 -1.75
N GLY A 79 -5.30 -0.18 -1.35
CA GLY A 79 -6.65 0.28 -1.72
C GLY A 79 -6.91 1.71 -1.26
N PHE A 80 -6.51 2.05 -0.03
CA PHE A 80 -6.60 3.40 0.50
C PHE A 80 -5.76 4.40 -0.29
N VAL A 81 -4.49 4.06 -0.60
CA VAL A 81 -3.63 4.92 -1.43
C VAL A 81 -4.24 5.15 -2.81
N VAL A 82 -4.73 4.10 -3.47
CA VAL A 82 -5.38 4.22 -4.79
C VAL A 82 -6.62 5.09 -4.72
N PHE A 83 -7.45 4.92 -3.69
CA PHE A 83 -8.65 5.73 -3.47
C PHE A 83 -8.29 7.21 -3.26
N VAL A 84 -7.35 7.50 -2.36
CA VAL A 84 -6.90 8.87 -2.06
C VAL A 84 -6.24 9.51 -3.28
N ALA A 85 -5.40 8.77 -4.01
CA ALA A 85 -4.79 9.26 -5.25
C ALA A 85 -5.85 9.63 -6.29
N ALA A 86 -6.91 8.82 -6.43
CA ALA A 86 -8.00 9.05 -7.38
C ALA A 86 -8.86 10.28 -7.03
N ILE A 87 -8.84 10.79 -5.80
CA ILE A 87 -9.48 12.08 -5.45
C ILE A 87 -8.81 13.23 -6.21
N TRP A 88 -7.50 13.16 -6.43
CA TRP A 88 -6.68 14.25 -6.95
C TRP A 88 -6.10 13.94 -8.33
N LYS A 89 -6.85 14.13 -9.42
CA LYS A 89 -6.43 13.79 -10.80
C LYS A 89 -4.99 14.20 -11.16
N ARG A 90 -4.61 15.45 -10.84
CA ARG A 90 -3.29 16.01 -11.22
C ARG A 90 -2.15 15.40 -10.41
N TRP A 91 -2.43 14.98 -9.18
CA TRP A 91 -1.45 14.41 -8.25
C TRP A 91 -1.47 12.89 -8.23
N CYS A 92 -2.50 12.26 -8.79
CA CYS A 92 -2.68 10.80 -8.84
C CYS A 92 -1.39 10.04 -9.20
N PRO A 93 -0.67 10.33 -10.30
CA PRO A 93 0.54 9.57 -10.63
C PRO A 93 1.67 9.78 -9.61
N TRP A 94 1.79 10.98 -9.04
CA TRP A 94 2.80 11.33 -8.04
C TRP A 94 2.51 10.69 -6.68
N VAL A 95 1.24 10.66 -6.27
CA VAL A 95 0.82 9.99 -5.02
C VAL A 95 1.05 8.49 -5.14
N LEU A 96 0.60 7.86 -6.23
CA LEU A 96 0.80 6.42 -6.46
C LEU A 96 2.29 6.06 -6.52
N GLY A 97 3.08 6.78 -7.32
CA GLY A 97 4.52 6.52 -7.44
C GLY A 97 5.29 6.84 -6.16
N GLY A 98 4.97 7.94 -5.50
CA GLY A 98 5.59 8.35 -4.23
C GLY A 98 5.31 7.36 -3.10
N CYS A 99 4.05 6.92 -2.93
CA CYS A 99 3.71 5.88 -1.97
C CYS A 99 4.39 4.54 -2.31
N GLY A 100 4.49 4.17 -3.58
CA GLY A 100 5.25 2.99 -4.00
C GLY A 100 6.74 3.08 -3.63
N GLY A 101 7.35 4.24 -3.79
CA GLY A 101 8.71 4.50 -3.33
C GLY A 101 8.85 4.40 -1.81
N LEU A 102 7.92 4.98 -1.06
CA LEU A 102 7.88 4.87 0.41
C LEU A 102 7.72 3.43 0.89
N TYR A 103 6.90 2.62 0.22
CA TYR A 103 6.81 1.19 0.51
C TYR A 103 8.10 0.44 0.19
N GLY A 104 8.78 0.79 -0.90
CA GLY A 104 10.10 0.24 -1.19
C GLY A 104 11.13 0.60 -0.09
N LEU A 105 11.09 1.83 0.43
CA LEU A 105 11.94 2.25 1.54
C LEU A 105 11.58 1.53 2.85
N ALA A 106 10.28 1.35 3.13
CA ALA A 106 9.82 0.57 4.28
C ALA A 106 10.28 -0.89 4.17
N ALA A 107 10.20 -1.47 2.98
CA ALA A 107 10.68 -2.82 2.72
C ALA A 107 12.19 -2.96 2.99
N ALA A 108 12.99 -1.98 2.53
CA ALA A 108 14.42 -1.94 2.82
C ALA A 108 14.70 -1.76 4.31
N SER A 109 13.97 -0.87 5.00
CA SER A 109 14.08 -0.67 6.44
C SER A 109 13.81 -1.96 7.22
N ASN A 110 12.73 -2.67 6.86
CA ASN A 110 12.37 -3.95 7.45
C ASN A 110 13.45 -5.01 7.19
N HIS A 111 14.02 -5.05 5.98
CA HIS A 111 15.07 -6.01 5.63
C HIS A 111 16.35 -5.82 6.45
N PHE A 112 16.73 -4.57 6.72
CA PHE A 112 17.94 -4.25 7.50
C PHE A 112 17.68 -4.05 9.00
N LEU A 113 16.44 -4.23 9.48
CA LEU A 113 16.04 -4.03 10.88
C LEU A 113 16.43 -2.63 11.39
N TRP A 114 16.34 -1.61 10.53
CA TRP A 114 16.69 -0.23 10.89
C TRP A 114 15.67 0.41 11.83
N LEU A 115 14.47 -0.16 11.89
CA LEU A 115 13.33 0.17 12.75
C LEU A 115 12.62 -1.13 13.12
#